data_AF-A0A136MY96-F1
#
_entry.id   AF-A0A136MY96-F1
#
_cell.length_a   1.000
_cell.length_b   1.000
_cell.length_c   1.000
_cell.angle_alpha   90.00
_cell.angle_beta   90.00
_cell.angle_gamma   90.00
#
_symmetry.space_group_name_H-M   'P 1'
#
loop_
_entity.id
_entity.type
_entity.pdbx_description
1 polymer ?
#
loop_
_entity_poly.entity_id
_entity_poly.type
_entity_poly.pdbx_seq_one_letter_code
_entity_poly.pdbx_strand_id
1 'polypeptide(L)' 'MSRSILIKPIISEKSERLTSKGNQYTFMVDKKANKLEIKKAVEAMFSTNVVNVNTAVAPAKSRQRNTKKWCG' A
#
# COMPACT_ATOMS: atom_id res chain seq x y z
N MET A 1 5.95 9.94 19.49
CA MET A 1 4.91 9.43 18.56
C MET A 1 5.58 8.59 17.49
N SER A 2 5.40 7.28 17.52
CA SER A 2 5.92 6.37 16.50
C SER A 2 5.04 6.46 15.25
N ARG A 3 5.55 7.12 14.19
CA ARG A 3 4.84 7.27 12.90
C ARG A 3 5.11 6.04 12.03
N SER A 4 4.17 5.11 12.01
CA SER A 4 4.26 3.90 11.18
C SER A 4 3.91 4.24 9.72
N ILE A 5 4.93 4.34 8.87
CA ILE A 5 4.77 4.70 7.44
C ILE A 5 4.30 3.49 6.62
N LEU A 6 4.82 2.30 6.93
CA LEU A 6 4.48 1.03 6.29
C LEU A 6 3.37 0.34 7.10
N ILE A 7 2.26 -0.01 6.45
CA ILE A 7 1.11 -0.65 7.09
C ILE A 7 1.13 -2.16 6.85
N LYS A 8 1.19 -2.58 5.58
CA LYS A 8 1.20 -4.00 5.19
C LYS A 8 1.66 -4.20 3.74
N PRO A 9 2.23 -5.36 3.38
CA PRO A 9 2.42 -5.74 1.98
C PRO A 9 1.06 -5.99 1.31
N ILE A 10 0.99 -5.74 0.00
CA ILE A 10 -0.17 -6.07 -0.83
C ILE A 10 0.21 -7.26 -1.70
N ILE A 11 -0.49 -8.37 -1.52
CA ILE A 11 -0.33 -9.58 -2.31
C ILE A 11 -1.59 -9.73 -3.18
N SER A 12 -1.39 -9.70 -4.49
CA SER A 12 -2.39 -9.86 -5.54
C SER A 12 -1.67 -10.41 -6.79
N GLU A 13 -2.38 -11.03 -7.72
CA GLU A 13 -1.78 -11.54 -8.97
C GLU A 13 -0.97 -10.47 -9.72
N LYS A 14 -1.40 -9.21 -9.64
CA LYS A 14 -0.67 -8.08 -10.23
C LYS A 14 0.65 -7.79 -9.51
N SER A 15 0.68 -7.82 -8.18
CA SER A 15 1.91 -7.53 -7.42
C SER A 15 2.93 -8.66 -7.57
N GLU A 16 2.46 -9.90 -7.67
CA GLU A 16 3.32 -11.06 -7.94
C GLU A 16 3.98 -10.91 -9.33
N ARG A 17 3.19 -10.58 -10.36
CA ARG A 17 3.71 -10.34 -11.71
C ARG A 17 4.74 -9.21 -11.77
N LEU A 18 4.58 -8.17 -10.95
CA LEU A 18 5.55 -7.07 -10.84
C LEU A 18 6.83 -7.50 -10.13
N THR A 19 6.71 -8.35 -9.12
CA THR A 19 7.86 -8.93 -8.41
C THR A 19 8.66 -9.84 -9.34
N SER A 20 8.01 -10.76 -10.05
CA SER A 20 8.68 -11.71 -10.94
C SER A 20 9.34 -11.05 -12.16
N LYS A 21 8.77 -9.96 -12.68
CA LYS A 21 9.27 -9.31 -13.91
C LYS A 21 10.26 -8.17 -13.66
N GLY A 22 10.24 -7.55 -12.47
CA GLY A 22 10.96 -6.29 -12.27
C GLY A 22 11.39 -5.99 -10.84
N ASN A 23 11.38 -6.99 -9.94
CA ASN A 23 11.76 -6.83 -8.53
C ASN A 23 10.99 -5.69 -7.83
N GLN A 24 9.73 -5.48 -8.21
CA GLN A 24 8.90 -4.41 -7.67
C GLN A 24 7.95 -4.95 -6.60
N TYR A 25 8.08 -4.41 -5.39
CA TYR A 25 7.22 -4.77 -4.25
C TYR A 25 6.16 -3.70 -4.01
N THR A 26 4.94 -4.15 -3.70
CA THR A 26 3.80 -3.25 -3.45
C THR A 26 3.44 -3.24 -1.96
N PHE A 27 3.45 -2.05 -1.35
CA PHE A 27 3.10 -1.85 0.05
C PHE A 27 1.93 -0.89 0.21
N MET A 28 1.11 -1.13 1.22
CA MET A 28 0.15 -0.17 1.72
C MET A 28 0.86 0.75 2.71
N VAL A 29 0.79 2.05 2.45
CA VAL A 29 1.43 3.10 3.25
C VAL A 29 0.42 4.08 3.79
N ASP A 30 0.82 4.85 4.79
CA ASP A 30 -0.01 5.95 5.31
C ASP A 30 -0.27 7.01 4.23
N LYS A 31 -1.51 7.52 4.17
CA LYS A 31 -1.92 8.49 3.14
C LYS A 31 -1.18 9.83 3.24
N LYS A 32 -0.65 10.17 4.41
CA LYS A 32 0.10 11.41 4.64
C LYS A 32 1.61 11.20 4.50
N ALA A 33 2.07 10.02 4.10
CA ALA A 33 3.50 9.73 3.95
C ALA A 33 4.04 10.32 2.64
N ASN A 34 5.19 10.98 2.74
CA ASN A 34 5.88 11.52 1.58
C ASN A 34 6.80 10.47 0.94
N LYS A 35 7.16 10.62 -0.34
CA LYS A 35 8.01 9.63 -1.05
C LYS A 35 9.38 9.43 -0.38
N LEU A 36 9.96 10.51 0.15
CA LEU A 36 11.22 10.50 0.88
C LEU A 36 11.14 9.69 2.18
N GLU A 37 10.03 9.82 2.92
CA GLU A 37 9.78 9.07 4.15
C GLU A 37 9.62 7.57 3.84
N ILE A 38 8.84 7.24 2.80
CA ILE A 38 8.61 5.85 2.37
C ILE A 38 9.93 5.19 1.97
N LYS A 39 10.77 5.88 1.18
CA LYS A 39 12.08 5.38 0.78
C LYS A 39 12.93 5.02 2.00
N LYS A 40 13.11 5.98 2.92
CA LYS A 40 13.90 5.78 4.15
C LYS A 40 13.36 4.64 5.01
N ALA A 41 12.03 4.52 5.14
CA ALA A 41 11.41 3.48 5.95
C ALA A 41 11.64 2.07 5.36
N VAL A 42 11.53 1.93 4.03
CA VAL A 42 11.80 0.65 3.34
C VAL A 42 13.28 0.30 3.41
N GLU A 43 14.17 1.28 3.16
CA GLU A 43 15.62 1.07 3.25
C GLU A 43 16.04 0.68 4.68
N ALA A 44 15.46 1.28 5.72
CA ALA A 44 15.77 0.94 7.11
C ALA A 44 15.23 -0.44 7.54
N MET A 45 14.07 -0.85 7.03
CA MET A 45 13.43 -2.11 7.43
C MET A 45 14.02 -3.32 6.69
N PHE A 46 14.43 -3.14 5.43
CA PHE A 46 14.91 -4.22 4.57
C PHE A 46 16.40 -4.11 4.22
N SER A 47 17.11 -3.05 4.65
CA SER A 47 18.53 -2.83 4.37
C SER A 47 18.91 -2.95 2.88
N THR A 48 17.98 -2.57 1.99
CA THR A 48 18.16 -2.62 0.53
C THR A 48 18.20 -1.22 -0.07
N ASN A 49 18.77 -1.07 -1.26
CA ASN A 49 18.78 0.21 -1.97
C ASN A 49 17.54 0.37 -2.85
N VAL A 50 16.78 1.45 -2.63
CA VAL A 50 15.56 1.72 -3.42
C VAL A 50 15.87 2.69 -4.55
N VAL A 51 15.80 2.20 -5.79
CA VAL A 51 16.07 3.00 -7.00
C VAL A 51 14.98 4.05 -7.21
N ASN A 52 13.71 3.65 -7.13
CA ASN A 52 12.57 4.54 -7.37
C ASN A 52 11.35 4.14 -6.55
N VAL A 53 10.48 5.11 -6.23
CA VAL A 53 9.24 4.91 -5.46
C VAL A 53 8.06 5.50 -6.22
N ASN A 54 7.08 4.65 -6.54
CA ASN A 54 5.83 5.04 -7.17
C ASN A 54 4.69 4.93 -6.16
N THR A 55 3.87 5.97 -6.07
CA THR A 55 2.72 6.04 -5.15
C THR A 55 1.46 6.31 -5.94
N ALA A 56 0.40 5.55 -5.67
CA ALA A 56 -0.93 5.77 -6.23
C ALA A 56 -1.96 5.76 -5.11
N VAL A 57 -2.90 6.71 -5.13
CA VAL A 57 -4.02 6.75 -4.20
C VAL A 57 -5.22 6.09 -4.86
N ALA A 58 -5.63 4.93 -4.34
CA ALA A 58 -6.84 4.28 -4.81
C ALA A 58 -8.08 4.95 -4.19
N PRO A 59 -9.10 5.31 -4.99
CA PRO A 59 -10.37 5.81 -4.45
C PRO A 59 -11.06 4.72 -3.65
N ALA A 60 -11.79 5.12 -2.61
CA ALA A 60 -12.60 4.19 -1.82
C ALA A 60 -13.72 3.61 -2.72
N LYS A 61 -13.91 2.29 -2.70
CA LYS A 61 -15.08 1.68 -3.34
C LYS A 61 -16.31 2.03 -2.51
N SER A 62 -17.27 2.74 -3.11
CA SER A 62 -18.60 2.92 -2.50
C SER A 62 -19.26 1.54 -2.39
N ARG A 63 -19.46 1.06 -1.16
CA ARG A 63 -20.24 -0.15 -0.88
C ARG A 63 -21.59 0.27 -0.33
N GLN A 64 -22.63 0.19 -1.15
CA GLN A 64 -24.01 0.29 -0.68
C GLN A 64 -24.48 -1.09 -0.22
N ARG A 65 -24.71 -1.27 1.09
CA ARG A 65 -25.41 -2.45 1.61
C ARG A 65 -26.91 -2.17 1.55
N ASN A 66 -27.59 -2.72 0.55
CA ASN A 66 -29.06 -2.80 0.56
C ASN A 66 -29.49 -3.90 1.54
N THR A 67 -29.44 -3.63 2.84
CA THR A 67 -30.24 -4.40 3.79
C THR A 67 -31.67 -3.91 3.68
N LYS A 68 -32.58 -4.76 3.17
CA LYS A 68 -34.02 -4.54 3.33
C LYS A 68 -34.27 -4.42 4.83
N LYS A 69 -34.64 -3.23 5.30
CA LYS A 69 -35.13 -3.04 6.66
C LYS A 69 -36.49 -3.73 6.65
N TRP A 70 -36.58 -4.92 7.23
CA TRP A 70 -37.87 -5.57 7.47
C TRP A 70 -38.59 -4.71 8.51
N CYS A 71 -39.46 -3.82 8.05
CA CYS A 71 -40.43 -3.16 8.92
C CYS A 71 -41.56 -4.16 9.10
N GLY A 72 -41.73 -4.66 10.34
CA GLY A 72 -42.87 -5.47 10.74
C GLY A 72 -44.16 -4.67 10.70
#